data_AF-S6VAD8-F1
#
_entry.id   AF-S6VAD8-F1
#
_cell.length_a   1.000
_cell.length_b   1.000
_cell.length_c   1.000
_cell.angle_alpha   90.00
_cell.angle_beta   90.00
_cell.angle_gamma   90.00
#
_symmetry.space_group_name_H-M   'P 1'
#
loop_
_entity.id
_entity.type
_entity.pdbx_description
1 polymer ?
#
loop_
_entity_poly.entity_id
_entity_poly.type
_entity_poly.pdbx_seq_one_letter_code
_entity_poly.pdbx_strand_id
1 'polypeptide(L)' 'EPPTAEWGSMVADGSRVIFDQWWVAAAPGIAILLTSLSFNLLGDGLRDVLDPRHG' A
#
# COMPACT_ATOMS: atom_id res chain seq x y z
N GLU A 1 -23.39 -6.50 10.52
CA GLU A 1 -22.01 -6.69 10.03
C GLU A 1 -21.06 -5.66 10.65
N PRO A 2 -19.99 -6.06 11.35
CA PRO A 2 -18.89 -5.16 11.66
C PRO A 2 -18.28 -4.68 10.33
N PRO A 3 -17.77 -3.44 10.24
CA PRO A 3 -17.06 -3.01 9.04
C PRO A 3 -15.86 -3.94 8.84
N THR A 4 -15.79 -4.60 7.69
CA THR A 4 -14.59 -5.32 7.27
C THR A 4 -13.45 -4.30 7.25
N ALA A 5 -12.35 -4.61 7.95
CA ALA A 5 -11.20 -3.72 8.03
C ALA A 5 -10.48 -3.66 6.67
N GLU A 6 -10.96 -2.79 5.80
CA GLU A 6 -10.37 -2.53 4.50
C GLU A 6 -9.41 -1.34 4.62
N TRP A 7 -8.15 -1.50 4.21
CA TRP A 7 -7.14 -0.45 4.42
C TRP A 7 -7.53 0.89 3.76
N GLY A 8 -8.22 0.86 2.62
CA GLY A 8 -8.72 2.06 1.95
C GLY A 8 -9.81 2.79 2.75
N SER A 9 -10.75 2.06 3.37
CA SER A 9 -11.78 2.68 4.20
C SER A 9 -11.20 3.24 5.50
N MET A 10 -10.18 2.58 6.07
CA MET A 10 -9.45 3.08 7.24
C MET A 10 -8.74 4.42 6.97
N VAL A 11 -8.16 4.61 5.77
CA VAL A 11 -7.59 5.91 5.36
C VAL A 11 -8.67 6.98 5.29
N ALA A 12 -9.81 6.64 4.67
CA ALA A 12 -10.94 7.57 4.52
C ALA A 12 -11.53 7.97 5.88
N ASP A 13 -11.67 7.03 6.83
CA ASP A 13 -12.15 7.31 8.17
C ASP A 13 -11.13 8.10 8.99
N GLY A 14 -9.84 7.79 8.86
CA GLY A 14 -8.76 8.52 9.52
C GLY A 14 -8.66 9.99 9.09
N SER A 15 -9.11 10.33 7.86
CA SER A 15 -9.16 11.73 7.39
C SER A 15 -10.05 12.62 8.27
N ARG A 16 -11.07 12.06 8.91
CA ARG A 16 -12.00 12.80 9.79
C ARG A 16 -11.37 13.20 11.12
N VAL A 17 -10.33 12.49 11.55
CA VAL A 17 -9.62 12.70 12.81
C VAL A 17 -8.18 13.16 12.59
N ILE A 18 -7.84 13.61 11.39
CA ILE A 18 -6.45 13.83 10.98
C ILE A 18 -5.69 14.86 11.81
N PHE A 19 -6.39 15.84 12.40
CA PHE A 19 -5.75 16.86 13.24
C PHE A 19 -5.33 16.35 14.63
N ASP A 20 -5.92 15.25 15.09
CA ASP A 20 -5.72 14.73 16.46
C ASP A 20 -5.13 13.31 16.45
N GLN A 21 -5.54 12.48 15.47
CA GLN A 21 -5.16 11.08 15.32
C GLN A 21 -4.71 10.76 13.89
N TRP A 22 -3.80 11.57 13.35
CA TRP A 22 -3.25 11.41 11.98
C TRP A 22 -2.72 10.00 11.67
N TRP A 23 -2.23 9.28 12.69
CA TRP A 23 -1.70 7.91 12.54
C TRP A 23 -2.75 6.90 12.06
N VAL A 24 -4.04 7.16 12.32
CA VAL A 24 -5.15 6.29 11.90
C VAL A 24 -5.27 6.25 10.38
N ALA A 25 -5.02 7.37 9.70
CA ALA A 25 -4.93 7.42 8.25
C ALA A 25 -3.55 7.00 7.73
N ALA A 26 -2.47 7.38 8.43
CA ALA A 26 -1.11 7.16 7.96
C ALA A 26 -0.70 5.67 7.97
N ALA A 27 -1.08 4.91 8.99
CA ALA A 27 -0.72 3.49 9.10
C ALA A 27 -1.22 2.64 7.91
N PRO A 28 -2.52 2.64 7.57
CA PRO A 28 -3.00 1.91 6.38
C PRO A 28 -2.47 2.53 5.08
N GLY A 29 -2.26 3.84 5.02
CA GLY A 29 -1.64 4.49 3.85
C GLY A 29 -0.22 4.00 3.57
N ILE A 30 0.60 3.86 4.59
CA ILE A 30 1.97 3.31 4.48
C ILE A 30 1.92 1.83 4.10
N ALA A 31 1.00 1.05 4.68
CA ALA A 31 0.84 -0.36 4.33
C ALA A 31 0.50 -0.56 2.84
N ILE A 32 -0.41 0.24 2.29
CA ILE A 32 -0.74 0.25 0.85
C ILE A 32 0.50 0.60 0.03
N LEU A 33 1.22 1.65 0.41
CA LEU A 33 2.40 2.14 -0.31
C LEU A 33 3.51 1.07 -0.36
N LEU A 34 3.86 0.49 0.80
CA LEU A 34 4.88 -0.56 0.89
C LEU A 34 4.47 -1.81 0.11
N THR A 35 3.21 -2.20 0.18
CA THR A 35 2.69 -3.36 -0.54
C THR A 35 2.78 -3.13 -2.05
N SER A 36 2.27 -1.98 -2.52
CA SER A 36 2.32 -1.60 -3.93
C SER A 36 3.76 -1.49 -4.45
N LEU A 37 4.65 -0.89 -3.65
CA LEU A 37 6.08 -0.77 -3.98
C LEU A 37 6.73 -2.15 -4.06
N SER A 38 6.48 -3.02 -3.10
CA SER A 38 7.04 -4.38 -3.09
C SER A 38 6.60 -5.17 -4.30
N PHE A 39 5.31 -5.11 -4.67
CA PHE A 39 4.82 -5.77 -5.88
C PHE A 39 5.37 -5.14 -7.17
N ASN A 40 5.51 -3.82 -7.22
CA ASN A 40 6.14 -3.13 -8.37
C ASN A 40 7.60 -3.59 -8.54
N LEU A 41 8.39 -3.54 -7.48
CA LEU A 41 9.80 -3.93 -7.50
C LEU A 41 9.99 -5.42 -7.76
N LEU A 42 9.13 -6.28 -7.21
CA LEU A 42 9.18 -7.71 -7.44
C LEU A 42 8.82 -8.04 -8.90
N GLY A 43 7.83 -7.36 -9.47
CA GLY A 43 7.49 -7.49 -10.88
C GLY A 43 8.60 -7.01 -11.81
N ASP A 44 9.22 -5.87 -11.48
CA ASP A 44 10.33 -5.30 -12.24
C ASP A 44 11.60 -6.17 -12.14
N GLY A 45 11.95 -6.63 -10.94
CA GLY A 45 13.07 -7.55 -10.74
C GLY A 45 12.83 -8.92 -11.40
N LEU A 46 11.61 -9.45 -11.35
CA LEU A 46 11.26 -10.68 -12.06
C LEU A 46 11.33 -10.47 -13.58
N ARG A 47 10.89 -9.32 -14.08
CA ARG A 47 11.01 -8.95 -15.51
C ARG A 47 12.48 -8.86 -15.93
N ASP A 48 13.33 -8.22 -15.15
CA ASP A 48 14.76 -8.09 -15.44
C ASP A 48 15.46 -9.45 -15.47
N VAL A 49 15.11 -10.36 -14.57
CA VAL A 49 15.66 -11.72 -14.54
C VAL A 49 15.13 -12.58 -15.71
N LEU A 50 13.89 -12.34 -16.16
CA LEU A 50 13.26 -13.09 -17.24
C LEU A 50 13.45 -12.47 -18.63
N ASP A 51 13.86 -11.20 -18.75
CA ASP A 51 14.09 -10.53 -20.03
C ASP A 51 15.41 -11.06 -20.63
N PRO A 52 15.38 -11.89 -21.68
CA PRO A 52 16.56 -12.59 -22.18
C PRO A 52 17.41 -11.69 -23.09
N ARG A 53 17.19 -10.37 -23.10
CA ARG A 53 17.83 -9.40 -24.02
C ARG A 53 19.31 -9.09 -23.76
N HIS A 54 19.99 -9.94 -22.99
CA HIS A 54 21.45 -9.98 -22.91
C HIS A 54 22.08 -11.14 -23.72
N GLY A 55 21.33 -11.81 -24.59
CA GLY A 55 21.82 -12.80 -25.56
C GLY A 55 21.45 -12.47 -26.99
#